data_AF-A0A938AJC1-F1
#
_entry.id   AF-A0A938AJC1-F1
#
_cell.length_a   1.000
_cell.length_b   1.000
_cell.length_c   1.000
_cell.angle_alpha   90.00
_cell.angle_beta   90.00
_cell.angle_gamma   90.00
#
_symmetry.space_group_name_H-M   'P 1'
#
loop_
_entity.id
_entity.type
_entity.pdbx_description
1 polymer ?
#
loop_
_entity_poly.entity_id
_entity_poly.type
_entity_poly.pdbx_seq_one_letter_code
_entity_poly.pdbx_strand_id
1 'polypeptide(L)'
;MRDALGYPLPVEITSRRAMFDAAPDLLVHGQWVCLNIQPDVTWPVRPQSLRFADHRVWIIPITLEDYPGVAINHPPEMTQQEAESILYRFLSVLSWRENAGIAVAYRTGGNLPRMMGLNKNVGFAIRGEFDFTEVICPEEESPRIALALMREARSLNHYGYAFLSLWRILELAYPDGRVRTDWMEATLRSLNGFGVQEALATVAAQGITDIGRHLFASGRCAIAHATGQPIINPDDPRDALRLYGELPLVRELAIRAIEERFGIDTPSTEYAKHLYELRGWKDVLGQPLIAAIYAGEEPQTDQMLDLPPIHVRLRECSSYGPLEKMIPERIEQQGQELSMVYKSTDSLVQIHFRLALTEERLKFDLFNGLYIHEDGSVAAAEHRREIQRFFRDYMLNGELQMWNADTGALLSRLDAYLPLNMMVDLDACNANIAAAEEEVERRLAQLQQL
;
A
#
# COMPACT_ATOMS: atom_id res chain seq x y z
N MET A 1 12.76 -4.63 10.02
CA MET A 1 13.84 -4.79 11.04
C MET A 1 13.62 -6.08 11.82
N ARG A 2 14.60 -6.97 11.77
CA ARG A 2 14.56 -8.28 12.41
C ARG A 2 15.65 -8.35 13.49
N ASP A 3 15.45 -9.17 14.52
CA ASP A 3 16.50 -9.42 15.52
C ASP A 3 17.65 -10.25 14.92
N ALA A 4 18.67 -10.54 15.72
CA ALA A 4 19.82 -11.33 15.28
C ALA A 4 19.44 -12.75 14.83
N LEU A 5 18.26 -13.24 15.24
CA LEU A 5 17.71 -14.55 14.88
C LEU A 5 16.70 -14.45 13.72
N GLY A 6 16.53 -13.27 13.10
CA GLY A 6 15.60 -13.08 11.99
C GLY A 6 14.13 -12.93 12.39
N TYR A 7 13.78 -12.91 13.67
CA TYR A 7 12.42 -12.61 14.09
C TYR A 7 12.10 -11.15 13.79
N PRO A 8 10.89 -10.82 13.29
CA PRO A 8 10.44 -9.44 13.24
C PRO A 8 10.53 -8.84 14.64
N LEU A 9 11.25 -7.72 14.78
CA LEU A 9 11.27 -7.02 16.06
C LEU A 9 9.84 -6.53 16.37
N PRO A 10 9.41 -6.58 17.64
CA PRO A 10 8.11 -6.04 18.01
C PRO A 10 8.04 -4.57 17.57
N VAL A 11 6.92 -4.23 16.95
CA VAL A 11 6.60 -2.84 16.63
C VAL A 11 6.25 -2.16 17.96
N GLU A 12 7.11 -1.26 18.41
CA GLU A 12 6.96 -0.59 19.70
C GLU A 12 6.75 0.91 19.52
N ILE A 13 5.91 1.49 20.37
CA ILE A 13 5.70 2.94 20.42
C ILE A 13 6.93 3.56 21.06
N THR A 14 7.55 4.48 20.34
CA THR A 14 8.75 5.18 20.82
C THR A 14 8.41 6.51 21.48
N SER A 15 9.35 7.05 22.26
CA SER A 15 9.23 8.41 22.79
C SER A 15 9.35 9.47 21.69
N ARG A 16 8.80 10.66 21.94
CA ARG A 16 9.03 11.85 21.11
C ARG A 16 10.51 12.10 20.78
N ARG A 17 11.42 11.86 21.73
CA ARG A 17 12.85 12.06 21.51
C ARG A 17 13.39 11.08 20.46
N ALA A 18 13.06 9.80 20.59
CA ALA A 18 13.47 8.77 19.63
C ALA A 18 12.93 9.05 18.21
N MET A 19 11.73 9.60 18.09
CA MET A 19 11.20 10.09 16.81
C MET A 19 12.11 11.15 16.17
N PHE A 20 12.53 12.17 16.92
CA PHE A 20 13.43 13.21 16.39
C PHE A 20 14.83 12.68 16.10
N ASP A 21 15.34 11.75 16.92
CA ASP A 21 16.62 11.10 16.67
C ASP A 21 16.58 10.28 15.35
N ALA A 22 15.44 9.65 15.04
CA ALA A 22 15.23 8.91 13.80
C ALA A 22 14.95 9.79 12.56
N ALA A 23 14.43 11.01 12.76
CA ALA A 23 14.17 11.97 11.69
C ALA A 23 14.64 13.38 12.09
N PRO A 24 15.95 13.67 12.05
CA PRO A 24 16.51 14.97 12.42
C PRO A 24 15.95 16.15 11.60
N ASP A 25 15.48 15.89 10.38
CA ASP A 25 14.82 16.89 9.52
C ASP A 25 13.58 17.52 10.18
N LEU A 26 12.92 16.83 11.11
CA LEU A 26 11.80 17.38 11.88
C LEU A 26 12.25 18.44 12.90
N LEU A 27 13.55 18.56 13.19
CA LEU A 27 14.13 19.62 14.02
C LEU A 27 14.52 20.88 13.23
N VAL A 28 14.33 20.89 11.91
CA VAL A 28 14.60 22.07 11.09
C VAL A 28 13.58 23.15 11.41
N HIS A 29 14.07 24.33 11.82
CA HIS A 29 13.22 25.49 12.05
C HIS A 29 12.52 25.94 10.77
N GLY A 30 11.22 26.24 10.86
CA GLY A 30 10.43 26.63 9.70
C GLY A 30 9.01 27.04 10.05
N GLN A 31 8.13 27.02 9.06
CA GLN A 31 6.71 27.29 9.20
C GLN A 31 5.96 25.96 9.12
N TRP A 32 5.91 25.28 10.26
CA TRP A 32 5.29 23.96 10.34
C TRP A 32 3.79 24.06 10.57
N VAL A 33 3.06 23.23 9.84
CA VAL A 33 1.64 22.97 10.04
C VAL A 33 1.48 21.48 10.32
N CYS A 34 0.66 21.15 11.32
CA CYS A 34 0.39 19.79 11.75
C CYS A 34 -1.11 19.52 11.84
N LEU A 35 -1.55 18.40 11.28
CA LEU A 35 -2.87 17.82 11.55
C LEU A 35 -2.70 16.63 12.48
N ASN A 36 -3.25 16.73 13.68
CA ASN A 36 -3.25 15.69 14.70
C ASN A 36 -4.48 14.82 14.47
N ILE A 37 -4.32 13.51 14.41
CA ILE A 37 -5.42 12.59 14.09
C ILE A 37 -5.84 11.78 15.31
N GLN A 38 -7.08 11.30 15.34
CA GLN A 38 -7.51 10.37 16.37
C GLN A 38 -6.67 9.08 16.33
N PRO A 39 -6.24 8.55 17.49
CA PRO A 39 -5.41 7.33 17.57
C PRO A 39 -6.28 6.06 17.58
N ASP A 40 -7.36 6.04 16.80
CA ASP A 40 -8.30 4.93 16.62
C ASP A 40 -8.08 4.18 15.29
N VAL A 41 -7.24 4.72 14.42
CA VAL A 41 -6.74 4.06 13.20
C VAL A 41 -5.34 3.46 13.44
N THR A 42 -5.02 2.39 12.73
CA THR A 42 -3.68 1.81 12.75
C THR A 42 -2.66 2.82 12.21
N TRP A 43 -1.69 3.23 13.03
CA TRP A 43 -0.74 4.28 12.67
C TRP A 43 0.72 3.85 12.84
N PRO A 44 1.67 4.37 12.04
CA PRO A 44 3.08 4.06 12.17
C PRO A 44 3.69 4.46 13.50
N VAL A 45 4.66 3.66 13.96
CA VAL A 45 5.53 3.99 15.10
C VAL A 45 6.84 4.65 14.68
N ARG A 46 7.09 4.77 13.37
CA ARG A 46 8.29 5.42 12.80
C ARG A 46 7.92 6.64 11.96
N PRO A 47 8.72 7.72 12.03
CA PRO A 47 8.55 8.85 11.14
C PRO A 47 8.83 8.41 9.70
N GLN A 48 8.03 8.92 8.77
CA GLN A 48 8.21 8.70 7.34
C GLN A 48 7.95 10.01 6.62
N SER A 49 8.55 10.19 5.45
CA SER A 49 8.21 11.30 4.58
C SER A 49 8.07 10.85 3.14
N LEU A 50 7.25 11.56 2.39
CA LEU A 50 7.11 11.41 0.95
C LEU A 50 6.90 12.78 0.31
N ARG A 51 7.10 12.84 -1.01
CA ARG A 51 6.69 14.00 -1.80
C ARG A 51 5.21 13.84 -2.18
N PHE A 52 4.38 14.81 -1.84
CA PHE A 52 2.95 14.85 -2.14
C PHE A 52 2.56 16.27 -2.55
N ALA A 53 1.92 16.43 -3.71
CA ALA A 53 1.61 17.72 -4.31
C ALA A 53 2.83 18.69 -4.31
N ASP A 54 4.00 18.20 -4.72
CA ASP A 54 5.28 18.91 -4.73
C ASP A 54 5.88 19.34 -3.39
N HIS A 55 5.29 18.91 -2.27
CA HIS A 55 5.81 19.19 -0.94
C HIS A 55 6.22 17.93 -0.20
N ARG A 56 7.20 18.03 0.69
CA ARG A 56 7.55 16.95 1.60
C ARG A 56 6.53 16.92 2.73
N VAL A 57 5.68 15.89 2.75
CA VAL A 57 4.75 15.61 3.84
C VAL A 57 5.35 14.56 4.75
N TRP A 58 5.24 14.79 6.05
CA TRP A 58 5.71 13.88 7.10
C TRP A 58 4.54 13.14 7.73
N ILE A 59 4.71 11.83 7.94
CA ILE A 59 3.98 11.08 8.95
C ILE A 59 4.67 11.32 10.28
N ILE A 60 3.92 11.90 11.21
CA ILE A 60 4.32 11.98 12.61
C ILE A 60 3.81 10.71 13.29
N PRO A 61 4.71 9.84 13.78
CA PRO A 61 4.35 8.56 14.33
C PRO A 61 3.57 8.74 15.63
N ILE A 62 2.95 7.64 16.05
CA ILE A 62 2.36 7.57 17.37
C ILE A 62 3.47 7.57 18.43
N THR A 63 3.28 8.36 19.48
CA THR A 63 4.15 8.38 20.67
C THR A 63 3.29 8.24 21.92
N LEU A 64 3.93 8.03 23.07
CA LEU A 64 3.21 8.02 24.36
C LEU A 64 2.87 9.45 24.83
N GLU A 65 3.49 10.46 24.25
CA GLU A 65 3.37 11.85 24.69
C GLU A 65 2.49 12.72 23.81
N ASP A 66 2.30 12.37 22.54
CA ASP A 66 1.66 13.20 21.53
C ASP A 66 0.65 12.44 20.67
N TYR A 67 -0.29 13.19 20.12
CA TYR A 67 -1.13 12.70 19.05
C TYR A 67 -0.29 12.35 17.81
N PRO A 68 -0.58 11.22 17.13
CA PRO A 68 -0.06 10.96 15.80
C PRO A 68 -0.63 11.96 14.79
N GLY A 69 -0.04 12.02 13.61
CA GLY A 69 -0.62 12.82 12.54
C GLY A 69 0.30 13.05 11.37
N VAL A 70 0.09 14.18 10.70
CA VAL A 70 0.86 14.58 9.52
C VAL A 70 1.34 16.01 9.66
N ALA A 71 2.52 16.30 9.11
CA ALA A 71 3.11 17.62 9.16
C ALA A 71 3.74 18.03 7.83
N ILE A 72 3.78 19.33 7.59
CA ILE A 72 4.47 19.95 6.45
C ILE A 72 5.19 21.20 6.94
N ASN A 73 6.43 21.39 6.50
CA ASN A 73 7.13 22.65 6.61
C ASN A 73 6.94 23.39 5.28
N HIS A 74 6.13 24.45 5.29
CA HIS A 74 5.80 25.17 4.06
C HIS A 74 6.74 26.37 3.86
N PRO A 75 6.98 26.77 2.60
CA PRO A 75 7.80 27.94 2.34
C PRO A 75 7.01 29.24 2.61
N PRO A 76 7.68 30.40 2.80
CA PRO A 76 7.05 31.66 3.19
C PRO A 76 5.99 32.19 2.22
N GLU A 77 6.09 31.82 0.94
CA GLU A 77 5.12 32.18 -0.10
C GLU A 77 3.80 31.40 -0.01
N MET A 78 3.78 30.29 0.73
CA MET A 78 2.57 29.51 0.97
C MET A 78 1.90 29.93 2.27
N THR A 79 0.58 30.11 2.22
CA THR A 79 -0.22 30.37 3.42
C THR A 79 -0.41 29.12 4.27
N GLN A 80 -0.69 29.32 5.56
CA GLN A 80 -1.02 28.22 6.45
C GLN A 80 -2.23 27.42 5.95
N GLN A 81 -3.26 28.07 5.41
CA GLN A 81 -4.46 27.37 4.91
C GLN A 81 -4.16 26.49 3.69
N GLU A 82 -3.27 26.93 2.80
CA GLU A 82 -2.82 26.13 1.65
C GLU A 82 -2.05 24.88 2.12
N ALA A 83 -1.17 25.06 3.10
CA ALA A 83 -0.44 23.96 3.75
C ALA A 83 -1.40 22.97 4.43
N GLU A 84 -2.39 23.46 5.19
CA GLU A 84 -3.44 22.64 5.80
C GLU A 84 -4.24 21.87 4.73
N SER A 85 -4.58 22.52 3.62
CA SER A 85 -5.29 21.89 2.50
C SER A 85 -4.50 20.75 1.85
N ILE A 86 -3.16 20.90 1.72
CA ILE A 86 -2.28 19.81 1.27
C ILE A 86 -2.36 18.62 2.23
N LEU A 87 -2.25 18.87 3.55
CA LEU A 87 -2.32 17.81 4.54
C LEU A 87 -3.69 17.12 4.57
N TYR A 88 -4.79 17.86 4.45
CA TYR A 88 -6.13 17.26 4.36
C TYR A 88 -6.28 16.40 3.11
N ARG A 89 -5.78 16.83 1.95
CA ARG A 89 -5.78 16.01 0.73
C ARG A 89 -4.95 14.74 0.91
N PHE A 90 -3.78 14.86 1.52
CA PHE A 90 -2.94 13.71 1.82
C PHE A 90 -3.65 12.70 2.73
N LEU A 91 -4.28 13.15 3.82
CA LEU A 91 -5.06 12.27 4.71
C LEU A 91 -6.25 11.62 4.00
N SER A 92 -6.87 12.27 3.01
CA SER A 92 -7.95 11.67 2.21
C SER A 92 -7.45 10.55 1.31
N VAL A 93 -6.29 10.72 0.67
CA VAL A 93 -5.64 9.65 -0.09
C VAL A 93 -5.23 8.51 0.82
N LEU A 94 -4.63 8.81 1.97
CA LEU A 94 -4.23 7.79 2.93
C LEU A 94 -5.43 7.01 3.47
N SER A 95 -6.53 7.69 3.78
CA SER A 95 -7.79 7.06 4.20
C SER A 95 -8.36 6.11 3.13
N TRP A 96 -8.23 6.47 1.86
CA TRP A 96 -8.60 5.61 0.74
C TRP A 96 -7.72 4.37 0.66
N ARG A 97 -6.39 4.56 0.68
CA ARG A 97 -5.37 3.49 0.62
C ARG A 97 -5.44 2.52 1.78
N GLU A 98 -5.72 3.01 2.97
CA GLU A 98 -5.77 2.18 4.18
C GLU A 98 -7.17 1.61 4.46
N ASN A 99 -8.14 1.91 3.59
CA ASN A 99 -9.55 1.56 3.77
C ASN A 99 -10.08 1.91 5.17
N ALA A 100 -9.63 3.04 5.73
CA ALA A 100 -9.87 3.42 7.12
C ALA A 100 -10.32 4.87 7.25
N GLY A 101 -11.14 5.19 8.26
CA GLY A 101 -11.45 6.56 8.62
C GLY A 101 -10.26 7.22 9.29
N ILE A 102 -9.94 8.46 8.89
CA ILE A 102 -8.87 9.26 9.53
C ILE A 102 -9.46 10.60 9.96
N ALA A 103 -9.82 10.71 11.24
CA ALA A 103 -10.40 11.91 11.81
C ALA A 103 -9.32 12.86 12.32
N VAL A 104 -9.40 14.14 11.96
CA VAL A 104 -8.50 15.18 12.50
C VAL A 104 -9.05 15.66 13.84
N ALA A 105 -8.26 15.51 14.90
CA ALA A 105 -8.58 15.92 16.26
C ALA A 105 -8.19 17.39 16.51
N TYR A 106 -6.97 17.78 16.12
CA TYR A 106 -6.43 19.12 16.39
C TYR A 106 -5.58 19.62 15.23
N ARG A 107 -5.51 20.95 15.11
CA ARG A 107 -4.59 21.66 14.22
C ARG A 107 -3.56 22.38 15.06
N THR A 108 -2.29 22.11 14.81
CA THR A 108 -1.16 22.68 15.54
C THR A 108 -0.04 23.04 14.57
N GLY A 109 1.09 23.56 15.06
CA GLY A 109 2.19 23.98 14.22
C GLY A 109 3.13 24.96 14.92
N GLY A 110 3.95 25.66 14.14
CA GLY A 110 4.85 26.71 14.61
C GLY A 110 6.27 26.56 14.08
N ASN A 111 7.26 26.94 14.89
CA ASN A 111 8.67 26.92 14.49
C ASN A 111 9.29 25.51 14.36
N LEU A 112 8.56 24.49 14.80
CA LEU A 112 8.85 23.05 14.77
C LEU A 112 7.50 22.31 14.65
N PRO A 113 7.46 21.03 14.22
CA PRO A 113 6.22 20.26 14.10
C PRO A 113 5.69 19.87 15.49
N ARG A 114 5.02 20.82 16.15
CA ARG A 114 4.48 20.64 17.51
C ARG A 114 3.14 19.94 17.45
N MET A 115 3.10 18.66 17.83
CA MET A 115 1.86 17.92 18.01
C MET A 115 1.17 18.31 19.33
N MET A 116 -0.13 18.04 19.41
CA MET A 116 -0.88 18.16 20.65
C MET A 116 -0.48 17.01 21.59
N GLY A 117 -0.29 17.33 22.87
CA GLY A 117 -0.03 16.32 23.90
C GLY A 117 -1.19 15.33 24.04
N LEU A 118 -0.84 14.06 24.22
CA LEU A 118 -1.77 12.96 24.43
C LEU A 118 -1.57 12.40 25.84
N ASN A 119 -2.67 12.15 26.56
CA ASN A 119 -2.64 11.50 27.87
C ASN A 119 -3.32 10.13 27.77
N LYS A 120 -2.73 9.24 26.97
CA LYS A 120 -3.23 7.89 26.70
C LYS A 120 -2.03 6.94 26.62
N ASN A 121 -2.07 5.85 27.39
CA ASN A 121 -0.95 4.90 27.49
C ASN A 121 -1.29 3.49 26.96
N VAL A 122 -2.54 3.26 26.53
CA VAL A 122 -3.05 1.95 26.08
C VAL A 122 -4.11 2.12 24.99
N GLY A 123 -4.41 1.06 24.24
CA GLY A 123 -5.50 1.05 23.25
C GLY A 123 -5.12 1.73 21.94
N PHE A 124 -3.90 1.48 21.49
CA PHE A 124 -3.36 1.93 20.20
C PHE A 124 -3.38 0.78 19.19
N ALA A 125 -3.77 1.07 17.95
CA ALA A 125 -3.51 0.21 16.82
C ALA A 125 -2.25 0.73 16.12
N ILE A 126 -1.22 -0.12 16.00
CA ILE A 126 0.10 0.29 15.51
C ILE A 126 0.59 -0.56 14.35
N ARG A 127 1.44 0.04 13.52
CA ARG A 127 2.17 -0.62 12.43
C ARG A 127 3.59 -0.08 12.33
N GLY A 128 4.45 -0.77 11.58
CA GLY A 128 5.81 -0.29 11.30
C GLY A 128 5.80 0.99 10.48
N GLU A 129 5.33 0.89 9.25
CA GLU A 129 5.30 1.98 8.27
C GLU A 129 4.09 1.89 7.32
N PHE A 130 3.83 2.95 6.57
CA PHE A 130 2.88 2.95 5.46
C PHE A 130 3.59 2.54 4.16
N ASP A 131 2.83 2.02 3.20
CA ASP A 131 3.32 1.81 1.84
C ASP A 131 2.96 3.00 0.96
N PHE A 132 3.97 3.74 0.51
CA PHE A 132 3.79 4.89 -0.36
C PHE A 132 4.09 4.63 -1.84
N THR A 133 4.31 3.37 -2.24
CA THR A 133 4.66 3.01 -3.63
C THR A 133 3.62 3.53 -4.64
N GLU A 134 2.34 3.51 -4.26
CA GLU A 134 1.20 3.80 -5.15
C GLU A 134 0.36 4.99 -4.65
N VAL A 135 1.01 6.04 -4.14
CA VAL A 135 0.28 7.22 -3.64
C VAL A 135 -0.23 8.06 -4.79
N ILE A 136 -1.55 8.07 -4.93
CA ILE A 136 -2.25 8.88 -5.93
C ILE A 136 -2.36 10.32 -5.43
N CYS A 137 -2.08 11.30 -6.29
CA CYS A 137 -2.31 12.71 -5.99
C CYS A 137 -3.22 13.33 -7.06
N PRO A 138 -4.56 13.15 -6.96
CA PRO A 138 -5.47 13.63 -7.99
C PRO A 138 -5.32 15.14 -8.21
N GLU A 139 -5.28 15.57 -9.47
CA GLU A 139 -5.19 17.00 -9.81
C GLU A 139 -6.56 17.67 -9.86
N GLU A 140 -7.56 16.95 -10.35
CA GLU A 140 -8.92 17.43 -10.51
C GLU A 140 -9.67 17.58 -9.18
N GLU A 141 -10.61 18.52 -9.13
CA GLU A 141 -11.36 18.85 -7.92
C GLU A 141 -12.34 17.74 -7.51
N SER A 142 -13.09 17.19 -8.47
CA SER A 142 -14.09 16.14 -8.21
C SER A 142 -13.51 14.91 -7.50
N PRO A 143 -12.44 14.25 -7.99
CA PRO A 143 -11.84 13.13 -7.25
C PRO A 143 -11.31 13.53 -5.87
N ARG A 144 -10.74 14.73 -5.70
CA ARG A 144 -10.30 15.22 -4.38
C ARG A 144 -11.46 15.31 -3.40
N ILE A 145 -12.59 15.87 -3.83
CA ILE A 145 -13.80 15.97 -3.01
C ILE A 145 -14.35 14.57 -2.71
N ALA A 146 -14.37 13.66 -3.69
CA ALA A 146 -14.84 12.29 -3.49
C ALA A 146 -14.03 11.55 -2.40
N LEU A 147 -12.69 11.64 -2.43
CA LEU A 147 -11.83 11.06 -1.41
C LEU A 147 -12.00 11.75 -0.05
N ALA A 148 -12.22 13.07 -0.03
CA ALA A 148 -12.50 13.81 1.20
C ALA A 148 -13.81 13.37 1.87
N LEU A 149 -14.87 13.22 1.08
CA LEU A 149 -16.17 12.70 1.53
C LEU A 149 -16.07 11.25 1.99
N MET A 150 -15.26 10.42 1.32
CA MET A 150 -15.05 9.03 1.74
C MET A 150 -14.33 8.96 3.09
N ARG A 151 -13.29 9.77 3.29
CA ARG A 151 -12.63 9.88 4.60
C ARG A 151 -13.61 10.35 5.68
N GLU A 152 -14.38 11.40 5.40
CA GLU A 152 -15.41 11.92 6.32
C GLU A 152 -16.40 10.82 6.70
N ALA A 153 -16.99 10.14 5.72
CA ALA A 153 -17.94 9.05 5.94
C ALA A 153 -17.39 7.95 6.84
N ARG A 154 -16.14 7.53 6.62
CA ARG A 154 -15.48 6.46 7.40
C ARG A 154 -15.09 6.91 8.81
N SER A 155 -14.87 8.21 9.02
CA SER A 155 -14.52 8.79 10.31
C SER A 155 -15.71 9.14 11.19
N LEU A 156 -16.92 9.22 10.63
CA LEU A 156 -18.11 9.63 11.37
C LEU A 156 -18.64 8.50 12.25
N ASN A 157 -18.69 8.75 13.55
CA ASN A 157 -19.43 7.91 14.50
C ASN A 157 -20.94 8.21 14.49
N HIS A 158 -21.54 8.31 13.30
CA HIS A 158 -22.97 8.55 13.12
C HIS A 158 -23.46 8.06 11.76
N TYR A 159 -24.30 7.02 11.75
CA TYR A 159 -24.71 6.31 10.53
C TYR A 159 -25.41 7.22 9.50
N GLY A 160 -26.30 8.12 9.94
CA GLY A 160 -26.99 9.05 9.05
C GLY A 160 -26.05 10.02 8.30
N TYR A 161 -25.14 10.69 9.00
CA TYR A 161 -24.17 11.58 8.37
C TYR A 161 -23.13 10.83 7.54
N ALA A 162 -22.73 9.62 7.95
CA ALA A 162 -21.88 8.76 7.13
C ALA A 162 -22.59 8.41 5.80
N PHE A 163 -23.87 8.01 5.87
CA PHE A 163 -24.70 7.74 4.71
C PHE A 163 -24.79 8.96 3.77
N LEU A 164 -25.05 10.15 4.30
CA LEU A 164 -25.10 11.38 3.49
C LEU A 164 -23.76 11.69 2.83
N SER A 165 -22.65 11.53 3.55
CA SER A 165 -21.31 11.75 3.01
C SER A 165 -21.00 10.80 1.85
N LEU A 166 -21.37 9.51 1.98
CA LEU A 166 -21.25 8.52 0.90
C LEU A 166 -22.19 8.85 -0.27
N TRP A 167 -23.41 9.29 0.00
CA TRP A 167 -24.36 9.66 -1.04
C TRP A 167 -23.89 10.86 -1.87
N ARG A 168 -23.23 11.83 -1.24
CA ARG A 168 -22.63 12.97 -1.94
C ARG A 168 -21.54 12.55 -2.93
N ILE A 169 -20.85 11.43 -2.69
CA ILE A 169 -19.91 10.85 -3.66
C ILE A 169 -20.67 10.38 -4.91
N LEU A 170 -21.83 9.73 -4.72
CA LEU A 170 -22.69 9.31 -5.83
C LEU A 170 -23.24 10.51 -6.60
N GLU A 171 -23.64 11.59 -5.91
CA GLU A 171 -24.03 12.88 -6.54
C GLU A 171 -22.90 13.48 -7.38
N LEU A 172 -21.67 13.39 -6.90
CA LEU A 172 -20.50 13.94 -7.60
C LEU A 172 -20.12 13.09 -8.83
N ALA A 173 -20.18 11.77 -8.70
CA ALA A 173 -19.84 10.83 -9.78
C ALA A 173 -20.93 10.76 -10.87
N TYR A 174 -22.20 10.92 -10.46
CA TYR A 174 -23.38 10.87 -11.31
C TYR A 174 -24.36 12.02 -10.94
N PRO A 175 -24.14 13.24 -11.46
CA PRO A 175 -24.95 14.41 -11.12
C PRO A 175 -26.42 14.31 -11.55
N ASP A 176 -26.68 13.63 -12.67
CA ASP A 176 -28.04 13.36 -13.13
C ASP A 176 -28.68 12.26 -12.27
N GLY A 177 -29.79 12.61 -11.60
CA GLY A 177 -30.46 11.71 -10.67
C GLY A 177 -31.01 10.44 -11.32
N ARG A 178 -31.46 10.50 -12.58
CA ARG A 178 -31.99 9.34 -13.30
C ARG A 178 -30.86 8.41 -13.71
N VAL A 179 -29.80 8.95 -14.30
CA VAL A 179 -28.60 8.19 -14.67
C VAL A 179 -28.01 7.48 -13.45
N ARG A 180 -27.94 8.18 -12.31
CA ARG A 180 -27.47 7.59 -11.05
C ARG A 180 -28.35 6.45 -10.58
N THR A 181 -29.68 6.59 -10.60
CA THR A 181 -30.60 5.51 -10.20
C THR A 181 -30.44 4.30 -11.11
N ASP A 182 -30.42 4.50 -12.44
CA ASP A 182 -30.23 3.43 -13.41
C ASP A 182 -28.89 2.70 -13.20
N TRP A 183 -27.81 3.45 -12.94
CA TRP A 183 -26.50 2.88 -12.61
C TRP A 183 -26.52 2.11 -11.28
N MET A 184 -27.13 2.65 -10.23
CA MET A 184 -27.23 1.97 -8.93
C MET A 184 -27.97 0.64 -9.05
N GLU A 185 -29.09 0.59 -9.76
CA GLU A 185 -29.86 -0.65 -9.97
C GLU A 185 -29.07 -1.73 -10.72
N ALA A 186 -28.25 -1.32 -11.71
CA ALA A 186 -27.36 -2.23 -12.42
C ALA A 186 -26.25 -2.74 -11.49
N THR A 187 -25.58 -1.84 -10.77
CA THR A 187 -24.43 -2.15 -9.91
C THR A 187 -24.80 -3.01 -8.71
N LEU A 188 -25.99 -2.80 -8.12
CA LEU A 188 -26.47 -3.59 -6.97
C LEU A 188 -26.50 -5.10 -7.23
N ARG A 189 -26.64 -5.53 -8.49
CA ARG A 189 -26.71 -6.96 -8.86
C ARG A 189 -25.37 -7.68 -8.73
N SER A 190 -24.27 -6.96 -8.87
CA SER A 190 -22.92 -7.48 -8.78
C SER A 190 -22.14 -6.90 -7.58
N LEU A 191 -22.83 -6.16 -6.71
CA LEU A 191 -22.20 -5.49 -5.58
C LEU A 191 -21.69 -6.54 -4.60
N ASN A 192 -20.42 -6.40 -4.24
CA ASN A 192 -19.73 -7.23 -3.27
C ASN A 192 -19.03 -6.33 -2.24
N GLY A 193 -18.53 -6.93 -1.17
CA GLY A 193 -17.89 -6.22 -0.07
C GLY A 193 -18.45 -6.63 1.28
N PHE A 194 -17.76 -6.19 2.34
CA PHE A 194 -18.08 -6.59 3.71
C PHE A 194 -19.46 -6.09 4.13
N GLY A 195 -20.36 -7.02 4.49
CA GLY A 195 -21.72 -6.72 4.96
C GLY A 195 -22.74 -6.45 3.86
N VAL A 196 -22.36 -6.50 2.57
CA VAL A 196 -23.27 -6.21 1.45
C VAL A 196 -24.36 -7.27 1.32
N GLN A 197 -24.00 -8.55 1.38
CA GLN A 197 -24.97 -9.64 1.17
C GLN A 197 -25.98 -9.70 2.32
N GLU A 198 -25.52 -9.48 3.55
CA GLU A 198 -26.36 -9.36 4.74
C GLU A 198 -27.30 -8.15 4.66
N ALA A 199 -26.80 -7.01 4.18
CA ALA A 199 -27.61 -5.82 3.97
C ALA A 199 -28.68 -6.04 2.88
N LEU A 200 -28.31 -6.64 1.74
CA LEU A 200 -29.25 -6.98 0.66
C LEU A 200 -30.34 -7.94 1.16
N ALA A 201 -29.96 -8.98 1.90
CA ALA A 201 -30.91 -9.93 2.48
C ALA A 201 -31.85 -9.26 3.48
N THR A 202 -31.34 -8.34 4.30
CA THR A 202 -32.13 -7.59 5.29
C THR A 202 -33.15 -6.68 4.61
N VAL A 203 -32.75 -5.96 3.56
CA VAL A 203 -33.66 -5.10 2.78
C VAL A 203 -34.71 -5.94 2.04
N ALA A 204 -34.31 -7.06 1.43
CA ALA A 204 -35.22 -7.97 0.74
C ALA A 204 -36.26 -8.60 1.69
N ALA A 205 -35.86 -8.96 2.92
CA ALA A 205 -36.76 -9.51 3.93
C ALA A 205 -37.87 -8.53 4.36
N GLN A 206 -37.69 -7.23 4.12
CA GLN A 206 -38.71 -6.19 4.37
C GLN A 206 -39.69 -6.04 3.19
N GLY A 207 -39.56 -6.85 2.13
CA GLY A 207 -40.39 -6.78 0.93
C GLY A 207 -39.99 -5.65 -0.03
N ILE A 208 -38.81 -5.04 0.17
CA ILE A 208 -38.31 -3.97 -0.69
C ILE A 208 -37.70 -4.58 -1.95
N THR A 209 -38.29 -4.26 -3.10
CA THR A 209 -37.86 -4.76 -4.42
C THR A 209 -37.02 -3.75 -5.18
N ASP A 210 -37.31 -2.45 -5.03
CA ASP A 210 -36.56 -1.34 -5.59
C ASP A 210 -35.64 -0.73 -4.53
N ILE A 211 -34.47 -1.35 -4.37
CA ILE A 211 -33.48 -0.99 -3.35
C ILE A 211 -32.90 0.40 -3.63
N GLY A 212 -32.63 0.75 -4.89
CA GLY A 212 -32.07 2.05 -5.25
C GLY A 212 -32.99 3.20 -4.86
N ARG A 213 -34.28 3.09 -5.18
CA ARG A 213 -35.29 4.08 -4.78
C ARG A 213 -35.50 4.12 -3.27
N HIS A 214 -35.45 2.97 -2.60
CA HIS A 214 -35.53 2.91 -1.14
C HIS A 214 -34.38 3.67 -0.47
N LEU A 215 -33.13 3.41 -0.88
CA LEU A 215 -31.96 4.11 -0.33
C LEU A 215 -32.03 5.64 -0.57
N PHE A 216 -32.58 6.06 -1.71
CA PHE A 216 -32.79 7.49 -1.97
C PHE A 216 -33.86 8.11 -1.07
N ALA A 217 -35.06 7.50 -1.01
CA ALA A 217 -36.19 8.08 -0.28
C ALA A 217 -36.07 7.90 1.24
N SER A 218 -35.88 6.67 1.70
CA SER A 218 -35.84 6.27 3.11
C SER A 218 -34.46 6.46 3.75
N GLY A 219 -33.41 6.64 2.94
CA GLY A 219 -32.08 7.03 3.39
C GLY A 219 -31.86 8.53 3.17
N ARG A 220 -31.34 8.89 1.99
CA ARG A 220 -30.86 10.26 1.70
C ARG A 220 -31.89 11.34 2.03
N CYS A 221 -33.12 11.23 1.53
CA CYS A 221 -34.14 12.25 1.74
C CYS A 221 -34.64 12.28 3.19
N ALA A 222 -34.83 11.11 3.82
CA ALA A 222 -35.28 11.01 5.20
C ALA A 222 -34.28 11.56 6.22
N ILE A 223 -32.97 11.43 5.96
CA ILE A 223 -31.91 11.99 6.81
C ILE A 223 -31.81 13.51 6.60
N ALA A 224 -31.95 13.99 5.36
CA ALA A 224 -31.70 15.40 5.01
C ALA A 224 -32.86 16.35 5.35
N HIS A 225 -34.09 15.85 5.50
CA HIS A 225 -35.28 16.69 5.64
C HIS A 225 -36.06 16.39 6.93
N ALA A 226 -36.34 17.43 7.72
CA ALA A 226 -37.07 17.31 8.98
C ALA A 226 -38.60 17.52 8.86
N THR A 227 -39.11 17.80 7.66
CA THR A 227 -40.51 18.24 7.44
C THR A 227 -41.32 17.28 6.54
N GLY A 228 -40.81 16.09 6.23
CA GLY A 228 -41.46 15.09 5.37
C GLY A 228 -41.38 13.68 5.94
N GLN A 229 -42.22 12.77 5.45
CA GLN A 229 -42.16 11.34 5.79
C GLN A 229 -41.58 10.54 4.61
N PRO A 230 -40.73 9.53 4.87
CA PRO A 230 -40.17 9.16 6.18
C PRO A 230 -39.14 10.18 6.68
N ILE A 231 -39.03 10.31 8.01
CA ILE A 231 -37.99 11.10 8.71
C ILE A 231 -37.15 10.15 9.57
N ILE A 232 -35.86 10.45 9.71
CA ILE A 232 -35.00 9.77 10.68
C ILE A 232 -35.13 10.44 12.05
N ASN A 233 -35.62 9.69 13.04
CA ASN A 233 -35.59 10.12 14.42
C ASN A 233 -34.32 9.61 15.11
N PRO A 234 -33.38 10.48 15.52
CA PRO A 234 -32.15 10.05 16.20
C PRO A 234 -32.40 9.38 17.56
N ASP A 235 -33.57 9.61 18.17
CA ASP A 235 -33.99 8.96 19.42
C ASP A 235 -34.74 7.63 19.18
N ASP A 236 -35.00 7.24 17.92
CA ASP A 236 -35.56 5.94 17.58
C ASP A 236 -34.44 4.94 17.22
N PRO A 237 -34.15 3.93 18.06
CA PRO A 237 -33.11 2.97 17.78
C PRO A 237 -33.38 2.13 16.51
N ARG A 238 -34.63 2.03 16.05
CA ARG A 238 -34.97 1.31 14.82
C ARG A 238 -34.42 2.01 13.59
N ASP A 239 -34.46 3.34 13.57
CA ASP A 239 -33.89 4.14 12.49
C ASP A 239 -32.37 4.01 12.46
N ALA A 240 -31.73 4.06 13.63
CA ALA A 240 -30.29 3.87 13.74
C ALA A 240 -29.86 2.47 13.25
N LEU A 241 -30.55 1.41 13.69
CA LEU A 241 -30.26 0.02 13.28
C LEU A 241 -30.50 -0.20 11.78
N ARG A 242 -31.55 0.38 11.22
CA ARG A 242 -31.83 0.30 9.80
C ARG A 242 -30.73 0.97 8.98
N LEU A 243 -30.36 2.21 9.33
CA LEU A 243 -29.28 2.92 8.64
C LEU A 243 -27.95 2.20 8.76
N TYR A 244 -27.64 1.64 9.94
CA TYR A 244 -26.47 0.80 10.13
C TYR A 244 -26.46 -0.42 9.19
N GLY A 245 -27.59 -1.14 9.11
CA GLY A 245 -27.73 -2.30 8.24
C GLY A 245 -27.66 -2.00 6.75
N GLU A 246 -28.09 -0.80 6.33
CA GLU A 246 -28.06 -0.37 4.93
C GLU A 246 -26.74 0.31 4.52
N LEU A 247 -25.94 0.79 5.48
CA LEU A 247 -24.69 1.53 5.23
C LEU A 247 -23.68 0.79 4.35
N PRO A 248 -23.48 -0.55 4.46
CA PRO A 248 -22.61 -1.29 3.57
C PRO A 248 -22.95 -1.11 2.09
N LEU A 249 -24.24 -1.05 1.73
CA LEU A 249 -24.67 -0.90 0.34
C LEU A 249 -24.21 0.44 -0.24
N VAL A 250 -24.46 1.53 0.47
CA VAL A 250 -24.11 2.88 0.00
C VAL A 250 -22.60 3.08 0.03
N ARG A 251 -21.89 2.47 0.97
CA ARG A 251 -20.42 2.51 1.03
C ARG A 251 -19.81 1.84 -0.19
N GLU A 252 -20.21 0.61 -0.51
CA GLU A 252 -19.65 -0.11 -1.65
C GLU A 252 -20.08 0.53 -2.99
N LEU A 253 -21.29 1.08 -3.08
CA LEU A 253 -21.68 1.90 -4.23
C LEU A 253 -20.78 3.14 -4.38
N ALA A 254 -20.49 3.86 -3.29
CA ALA A 254 -19.62 5.03 -3.34
C ALA A 254 -18.18 4.66 -3.71
N ILE A 255 -17.66 3.54 -3.19
CA ILE A 255 -16.36 2.99 -3.58
C ILE A 255 -16.34 2.70 -5.08
N ARG A 256 -17.35 1.97 -5.58
CA ARG A 256 -17.44 1.60 -7.00
C ARG A 256 -17.55 2.83 -7.91
N ALA A 257 -18.29 3.85 -7.48
CA ALA A 257 -18.41 5.11 -8.21
C ALA A 257 -17.05 5.84 -8.31
N ILE A 258 -16.23 5.82 -7.26
CA ILE A 258 -14.88 6.39 -7.29
C ILE A 258 -13.99 5.65 -8.29
N GLU A 259 -14.00 4.31 -8.25
CA GLU A 259 -13.20 3.49 -9.17
C GLU A 259 -13.62 3.71 -10.64
N GLU A 260 -14.93 3.63 -10.94
CA GLU A 260 -15.42 3.70 -12.33
C GLU A 260 -15.39 5.10 -12.93
N ARG A 261 -15.65 6.14 -12.13
CA ARG A 261 -15.80 7.53 -12.65
C ARG A 261 -14.57 8.37 -12.50
N PHE A 262 -13.74 8.09 -11.51
CA PHE A 262 -12.50 8.83 -11.28
C PHE A 262 -11.25 8.01 -11.57
N GLY A 263 -11.36 6.71 -11.85
CA GLY A 263 -10.22 5.86 -12.19
C GLY A 263 -9.26 5.63 -11.02
N ILE A 264 -9.76 5.76 -9.78
CA ILE A 264 -8.97 5.61 -8.56
C ILE A 264 -9.32 4.26 -7.94
N ASP A 265 -8.45 3.28 -8.17
CA ASP A 265 -8.66 1.92 -7.67
C ASP A 265 -8.54 1.85 -6.13
N THR A 266 -9.32 0.97 -5.53
CA THR A 266 -9.06 0.51 -4.15
C THR A 266 -7.84 -0.41 -4.09
N PRO A 267 -7.21 -0.60 -2.92
CA PRO A 267 -6.14 -1.59 -2.76
C PRO A 267 -6.55 -3.01 -3.19
N SER A 268 -7.80 -3.41 -2.94
CA SER A 268 -8.32 -4.71 -3.38
C SER A 268 -8.42 -4.83 -4.90
N THR A 269 -8.83 -3.75 -5.57
CA THR A 269 -8.90 -3.71 -7.04
C THR A 269 -7.50 -3.65 -7.65
N GLU A 270 -6.58 -2.89 -7.08
CA GLU A 270 -5.17 -2.89 -7.51
C GLU A 270 -4.55 -4.29 -7.37
N TYR A 271 -4.76 -4.95 -6.22
CA TYR A 271 -4.33 -6.32 -5.98
C TYR A 271 -4.90 -7.26 -7.04
N ALA A 272 -6.20 -7.20 -7.32
CA ALA A 272 -6.82 -8.05 -8.33
C ALA A 272 -6.28 -7.83 -9.76
N LYS A 273 -5.84 -6.61 -10.09
CA LYS A 273 -5.29 -6.29 -11.41
C LYS A 273 -3.79 -6.56 -11.54
N HIS A 274 -3.05 -6.67 -10.43
CA HIS A 274 -1.60 -6.91 -10.38
C HIS A 274 -0.71 -5.95 -11.21
N LEU A 275 -1.22 -4.80 -11.67
CA LEU A 275 -0.50 -3.92 -12.61
C LEU A 275 0.84 -3.39 -12.08
N TYR A 276 1.07 -3.41 -10.77
CA TYR A 276 2.32 -2.99 -10.14
C TYR A 276 3.44 -4.01 -10.28
N GLU A 277 3.15 -5.29 -10.55
CA GLU A 277 4.19 -6.33 -10.66
C GLU A 277 5.07 -6.09 -11.88
N LEU A 278 4.52 -5.59 -13.00
CA LEU A 278 5.27 -5.43 -14.25
C LEU A 278 5.44 -3.98 -14.72
N ARG A 279 4.97 -3.00 -13.93
CA ARG A 279 4.87 -1.60 -14.39
C ARG A 279 6.19 -1.03 -14.89
N GLY A 280 7.24 -1.09 -14.08
CA GLY A 280 8.53 -0.51 -14.46
C GLY A 280 9.23 -1.32 -15.55
N TRP A 281 8.93 -2.62 -15.66
CA TRP A 281 9.39 -3.43 -16.79
C TRP A 281 8.79 -2.97 -18.13
N LYS A 282 7.56 -2.46 -18.16
CA LYS A 282 6.96 -2.00 -19.43
C LYS A 282 7.71 -0.85 -20.06
N ASP A 283 8.26 0.05 -19.24
CA ASP A 283 9.09 1.14 -19.72
C ASP A 283 10.44 0.65 -20.27
N VAL A 284 11.02 -0.38 -19.63
CA VAL A 284 12.27 -1.03 -20.09
C VAL A 284 12.05 -1.79 -21.41
N LEU A 285 10.96 -2.55 -21.52
CA LEU A 285 10.66 -3.35 -22.71
C LEU A 285 10.23 -2.50 -23.90
N GLY A 286 9.50 -1.41 -23.63
CA GLY A 286 8.93 -0.54 -24.66
C GLY A 286 7.69 -1.15 -25.34
N GLN A 287 6.82 -0.26 -25.83
CA GLN A 287 5.56 -0.64 -26.46
C GLN A 287 5.69 -1.56 -27.69
N PRO A 288 6.69 -1.40 -28.58
CA PRO A 288 6.83 -2.28 -29.74
C PRO A 288 7.05 -3.75 -29.37
N LEU A 289 7.94 -4.01 -28.40
CA LEU A 289 8.23 -5.37 -27.94
C LEU A 289 7.02 -5.98 -27.22
N ILE A 290 6.37 -5.21 -26.35
CA ILE A 290 5.15 -5.65 -25.65
C ILE A 290 4.05 -6.04 -26.66
N ALA A 291 3.85 -5.22 -27.69
CA ALA A 291 2.86 -5.50 -28.74
C ALA A 291 3.19 -6.78 -29.53
N ALA A 292 4.46 -7.00 -29.87
CA ALA A 292 4.90 -8.24 -30.53
C ALA A 292 4.65 -9.48 -29.67
N ILE A 293 4.96 -9.40 -28.37
CA ILE A 293 4.72 -10.51 -27.43
C ILE A 293 3.21 -10.81 -27.31
N TYR A 294 2.36 -9.78 -27.22
CA TYR A 294 0.90 -9.97 -27.22
C TYR A 294 0.37 -10.58 -28.53
N ALA A 295 1.01 -10.29 -29.66
CA ALA A 295 0.68 -10.91 -30.95
C ALA A 295 1.20 -12.36 -31.07
N GLY A 296 2.02 -12.82 -30.11
CA GLY A 296 2.70 -14.11 -30.19
C GLY A 296 3.79 -14.15 -31.26
N GLU A 297 4.27 -12.98 -31.69
CA GLU A 297 5.36 -12.83 -32.64
C GLU A 297 6.70 -13.00 -31.90
N GLU A 298 7.67 -13.61 -32.57
CA GLU A 298 9.06 -13.58 -32.09
C GLU A 298 9.63 -12.17 -32.34
N PRO A 299 10.19 -11.49 -31.33
CA PRO A 299 10.79 -10.19 -31.50
C PRO A 299 11.95 -10.30 -32.48
N GLN A 300 12.09 -9.29 -33.32
CA GLN A 300 13.18 -9.24 -34.29
C GLN A 300 14.52 -9.26 -33.52
N THR A 301 15.33 -10.27 -33.82
CA THR A 301 16.54 -10.66 -33.07
C THR A 301 17.67 -9.62 -33.14
N ASP A 302 17.48 -8.55 -33.92
CA ASP A 302 18.41 -7.44 -34.14
C ASP A 302 18.19 -6.25 -33.19
N GLN A 303 17.09 -6.22 -32.42
CA GLN A 303 16.97 -5.31 -31.27
C GLN A 303 17.67 -5.93 -30.05
N MET A 304 18.92 -5.51 -29.81
CA MET A 304 19.57 -5.75 -28.53
C MET A 304 18.79 -4.99 -27.45
N LEU A 305 17.99 -5.71 -26.67
CA LEU A 305 17.24 -5.14 -25.55
C LEU A 305 18.24 -4.70 -24.48
N ASP A 306 18.28 -3.39 -24.22
CA ASP A 306 19.13 -2.82 -23.18
C ASP A 306 18.48 -3.02 -21.81
N LEU A 307 18.75 -4.19 -21.23
CA LEU A 307 18.26 -4.55 -19.90
C LEU A 307 19.13 -3.91 -18.82
N PRO A 308 18.55 -3.17 -17.87
CA PRO A 308 19.34 -2.55 -16.82
C PRO A 308 19.85 -3.60 -15.83
N PRO A 309 20.99 -3.36 -15.16
CA PRO A 309 21.32 -4.09 -13.96
C PRO A 309 20.23 -3.88 -12.90
N ILE A 310 20.00 -4.90 -12.06
CA ILE A 310 18.94 -4.86 -11.06
C ILE A 310 19.44 -5.10 -9.63
N HIS A 311 18.73 -4.53 -8.66
CA HIS A 311 18.78 -4.95 -7.26
C HIS A 311 17.55 -5.80 -6.97
N VAL A 312 17.74 -6.97 -6.35
CA VAL A 312 16.65 -7.81 -5.83
C VAL A 312 16.66 -7.70 -4.31
N ARG A 313 15.59 -7.15 -3.74
CA ARG A 313 15.48 -6.85 -2.31
C ARG A 313 14.16 -7.36 -1.75
N LEU A 314 14.14 -7.48 -0.43
CA LEU A 314 12.90 -7.64 0.31
C LEU A 314 12.62 -6.34 1.07
N ARG A 315 11.37 -5.88 1.05
CA ARG A 315 10.97 -4.69 1.78
C ARG A 315 11.29 -4.83 3.28
N GLU A 316 11.71 -3.73 3.91
CA GLU A 316 12.10 -3.65 5.32
C GLU A 316 13.24 -4.60 5.76
N CYS A 317 13.98 -5.18 4.82
CA CYS A 317 15.13 -6.03 5.07
C CYS A 317 16.42 -5.35 4.61
N SER A 318 17.55 -5.72 5.21
CA SER A 318 18.86 -5.31 4.73
C SER A 318 19.16 -5.94 3.36
N SER A 319 19.93 -5.23 2.55
CA SER A 319 20.39 -5.71 1.23
C SER A 319 21.13 -7.03 1.32
N TYR A 320 20.95 -7.89 0.32
CA TYR A 320 21.64 -9.19 0.21
C TYR A 320 22.74 -9.07 -0.83
N GLY A 321 24.00 -9.12 -0.42
CA GLY A 321 25.18 -8.84 -1.26
C GLY A 321 25.10 -9.38 -2.71
N PRO A 322 24.93 -10.70 -2.93
CA PRO A 322 24.89 -11.28 -4.28
C PRO A 322 23.69 -10.86 -5.14
N LEU A 323 22.65 -10.30 -4.53
CA LEU A 323 21.42 -9.86 -5.19
C LEU A 323 21.43 -8.37 -5.54
N GLU A 324 22.55 -7.68 -5.29
CA GLU A 324 22.75 -6.28 -5.63
C GLU A 324 23.51 -6.13 -6.95
N LYS A 325 23.06 -5.24 -7.84
CA LYS A 325 23.67 -4.97 -9.15
C LYS A 325 23.84 -6.23 -10.01
N MET A 326 22.83 -7.10 -10.00
CA MET A 326 22.82 -8.28 -10.86
C MET A 326 22.74 -7.84 -12.32
N ILE A 327 23.51 -8.50 -13.18
CA ILE A 327 23.60 -8.20 -14.60
C ILE A 327 22.75 -9.16 -15.42
N PRO A 328 22.09 -8.69 -16.49
CA PRO A 328 21.32 -9.55 -17.37
C PRO A 328 22.26 -10.56 -18.05
N GLU A 329 21.89 -11.83 -18.04
CA GLU A 329 22.63 -12.89 -18.71
C GLU A 329 21.88 -13.43 -19.92
N ARG A 330 20.58 -13.67 -19.76
CA ARG A 330 19.76 -14.27 -20.81
C ARG A 330 18.32 -13.80 -20.71
N ILE A 331 17.74 -13.57 -21.88
CA ILE A 331 16.30 -13.36 -22.06
C ILE A 331 15.81 -14.34 -23.12
N GLU A 332 14.72 -15.04 -22.82
CA GLU A 332 14.09 -15.98 -23.74
C GLU A 332 12.58 -15.74 -23.73
N GLN A 333 11.97 -15.62 -24.91
CA GLN A 333 10.51 -15.65 -25.00
C GLN A 333 10.01 -17.09 -24.98
N GLN A 334 9.03 -17.36 -24.14
CA GLN A 334 8.30 -18.62 -24.08
C GLN A 334 6.81 -18.33 -24.23
N GLY A 335 6.32 -18.39 -25.46
CA GLY A 335 4.94 -17.97 -25.77
C GLY A 335 4.74 -16.48 -25.51
N GLN A 336 3.87 -16.13 -24.56
CA GLN A 336 3.56 -14.74 -24.18
C GLN A 336 4.29 -14.30 -22.88
N GLU A 337 5.28 -15.07 -22.45
CA GLU A 337 6.12 -14.77 -21.29
C GLU A 337 7.56 -14.49 -21.71
N LEU A 338 8.24 -13.61 -20.97
CA LEU A 338 9.69 -13.43 -21.07
C LEU A 338 10.36 -14.08 -19.87
N SER A 339 11.17 -15.10 -20.10
CA SER A 339 12.06 -15.68 -19.10
C SER A 339 13.34 -14.88 -19.01
N MET A 340 13.66 -14.43 -17.80
CA MET A 340 14.79 -13.58 -17.48
C MET A 340 15.76 -14.33 -16.59
N VAL A 341 17.04 -14.27 -16.94
CA VAL A 341 18.15 -14.76 -16.10
C VAL A 341 19.09 -13.60 -15.83
N TYR A 342 19.30 -13.33 -14.55
CA TYR A 342 20.27 -12.35 -14.07
C TYR A 342 21.30 -13.05 -13.19
N LYS A 343 22.52 -12.56 -13.21
CA LYS A 343 23.62 -13.12 -12.40
C LYS A 343 24.31 -12.06 -11.55
N SER A 344 24.89 -12.47 -10.43
CA SER A 344 25.80 -11.64 -9.66
C SER A 344 27.01 -11.24 -10.53
N THR A 345 27.70 -10.16 -10.16
CA THR A 345 28.85 -9.64 -10.91
C THR A 345 30.01 -10.64 -11.03
N ASP A 346 30.14 -11.54 -10.06
CA ASP A 346 31.10 -12.66 -10.04
C ASP A 346 30.55 -13.97 -10.62
N SER A 347 29.30 -13.97 -11.12
CA SER A 347 28.60 -15.13 -11.69
C SER A 347 28.41 -16.31 -10.73
N LEU A 348 28.51 -16.09 -9.42
CA LEU A 348 28.31 -17.14 -8.40
C LEU A 348 26.84 -17.31 -7.98
N VAL A 349 25.97 -16.35 -8.25
CA VAL A 349 24.53 -16.44 -7.99
C VAL A 349 23.76 -16.08 -9.24
N GLN A 350 22.70 -16.84 -9.54
CA GLN A 350 21.76 -16.55 -10.62
C GLN A 350 20.34 -16.49 -10.08
N ILE A 351 19.54 -15.56 -10.61
CA ILE A 351 18.11 -15.48 -10.36
C ILE A 351 17.34 -15.61 -11.68
N HIS A 352 16.31 -16.45 -11.66
CA HIS A 352 15.45 -16.76 -12.78
C HIS A 352 14.02 -16.35 -12.42
N PHE A 353 13.40 -15.57 -13.30
CA PHE A 353 11.99 -15.17 -13.16
C PHE A 353 11.35 -15.04 -14.54
N ARG A 354 10.03 -14.96 -14.59
CA ARG A 354 9.29 -14.76 -15.84
C ARG A 354 8.36 -13.57 -15.73
N LEU A 355 8.33 -12.77 -16.79
CA LEU A 355 7.40 -11.65 -16.95
C LEU A 355 6.21 -12.16 -17.79
N ALA A 356 5.09 -12.45 -17.14
CA ALA A 356 3.86 -12.87 -17.80
C ALA A 356 3.02 -11.63 -18.15
N LEU A 357 3.36 -10.99 -19.28
CA LEU A 357 2.80 -9.69 -19.69
C LEU A 357 1.28 -9.69 -19.86
N THR A 358 0.68 -10.83 -20.20
CA THR A 358 -0.78 -10.99 -20.36
C THR A 358 -1.53 -11.08 -19.06
N GLU A 359 -0.89 -11.64 -18.03
CA GLU A 359 -1.46 -11.80 -16.70
C GLU A 359 -1.12 -10.60 -15.80
N GLU A 360 -0.22 -9.72 -16.26
CA GLU A 360 0.38 -8.65 -15.46
C GLU A 360 1.11 -9.20 -14.22
N ARG A 361 1.77 -10.36 -14.36
CA ARG A 361 2.42 -11.08 -13.24
C ARG A 361 3.92 -11.24 -13.41
N LEU A 362 4.66 -11.03 -12.32
CA LEU A 362 6.01 -11.54 -12.15
C LEU A 362 5.94 -12.95 -11.56
N LYS A 363 6.41 -13.95 -12.29
CA LYS A 363 6.47 -15.34 -11.82
C LYS A 363 7.88 -15.63 -11.31
N PHE A 364 8.02 -15.71 -9.99
CA PHE A 364 9.26 -16.09 -9.31
C PHE A 364 9.01 -17.33 -8.45
N ASP A 365 9.75 -18.40 -8.71
CA ASP A 365 9.74 -19.62 -7.90
C ASP A 365 10.95 -19.59 -6.98
N LEU A 366 10.73 -19.49 -5.67
CA LEU A 366 11.83 -19.41 -4.70
C LEU A 366 12.77 -20.64 -4.76
N PHE A 367 12.23 -21.83 -5.06
CA PHE A 367 12.98 -23.08 -4.99
C PHE A 367 13.71 -23.41 -6.30
N ASN A 368 13.18 -22.93 -7.43
CA ASN A 368 13.73 -23.19 -8.76
C ASN A 368 14.20 -21.91 -9.48
N GLY A 369 14.11 -20.76 -8.83
CA GLY A 369 14.41 -19.46 -9.39
C GLY A 369 15.70 -18.85 -8.86
N LEU A 370 16.43 -19.54 -7.98
CA LEU A 370 17.64 -19.02 -7.36
C LEU A 370 18.71 -20.11 -7.31
N TYR A 371 19.84 -19.85 -7.96
CA TYR A 371 20.93 -20.80 -8.10
C TYR A 371 22.22 -20.22 -7.53
N ILE A 372 22.99 -21.08 -6.87
CA ILE A 372 24.29 -20.72 -6.28
C ILE A 372 25.33 -21.67 -6.88
N HIS A 373 26.37 -21.11 -7.48
CA HIS A 373 27.54 -21.83 -7.94
C HIS A 373 28.58 -21.87 -6.82
N GLU A 374 29.09 -23.07 -6.56
CA GLU A 374 30.15 -23.31 -5.58
C GLU A 374 31.45 -23.56 -6.35
N ASP A 375 32.43 -22.68 -6.15
CA ASP A 375 33.76 -22.77 -6.73
C ASP A 375 34.87 -22.96 -5.68
N GLY A 376 34.50 -23.08 -4.40
CA GLY A 376 35.42 -23.22 -3.27
C GLY A 376 35.96 -21.90 -2.72
N SER A 377 35.62 -20.75 -3.32
CA SER A 377 36.09 -19.44 -2.87
C SER A 377 35.39 -18.97 -1.58
N VAL A 378 35.98 -18.00 -0.88
CA VAL A 378 35.29 -17.34 0.25
C VAL A 378 33.99 -16.68 -0.20
N ALA A 379 33.99 -16.03 -1.37
CA ALA A 379 32.83 -15.35 -1.93
C ALA A 379 31.64 -16.32 -2.14
N ALA A 380 31.89 -17.54 -2.63
CA ALA A 380 30.82 -18.54 -2.78
C ALA A 380 30.19 -18.94 -1.43
N ALA A 381 30.99 -19.01 -0.35
CA ALA A 381 30.47 -19.27 0.99
C ALA A 381 29.67 -18.08 1.55
N GLU A 382 30.15 -16.84 1.35
CA GLU A 382 29.44 -15.63 1.75
C GLU A 382 28.09 -15.49 1.03
N HIS A 383 28.08 -15.76 -0.28
CA HIS A 383 26.84 -15.75 -1.06
C HIS A 383 25.86 -16.82 -0.60
N ARG A 384 26.33 -18.03 -0.28
CA ARG A 384 25.47 -19.05 0.33
C ARG A 384 24.80 -18.53 1.59
N ARG A 385 25.55 -17.89 2.50
CA ARG A 385 24.98 -17.29 3.72
C ARG A 385 23.92 -16.26 3.40
N GLU A 386 24.21 -15.31 2.52
CA GLU A 386 23.27 -14.24 2.14
C GLU A 386 22.01 -14.78 1.47
N ILE A 387 22.13 -15.81 0.63
CA ILE A 387 20.97 -16.45 0.00
C ILE A 387 20.12 -17.23 1.01
N GLN A 388 20.73 -17.91 1.99
CA GLN A 388 19.96 -18.53 3.09
C GLN A 388 19.20 -17.47 3.90
N ARG A 389 19.81 -16.30 4.12
CA ARG A 389 19.14 -15.16 4.76
C ARG A 389 17.95 -14.67 3.92
N PHE A 390 18.15 -14.48 2.62
CA PHE A 390 17.09 -14.08 1.68
C PHE A 390 15.93 -15.09 1.70
N PHE A 391 16.24 -16.38 1.60
CA PHE A 391 15.23 -17.44 1.62
C PHE A 391 14.37 -17.40 2.89
N ARG A 392 15.02 -17.36 4.06
CA ARG A 392 14.33 -17.23 5.35
C ARG A 392 13.46 -15.98 5.38
N ASP A 393 14.01 -14.83 5.04
CA ASP A 393 13.31 -13.55 5.13
C ASP A 393 12.13 -13.47 4.15
N TYR A 394 12.24 -14.08 2.96
CA TYR A 394 11.16 -14.15 1.98
C TYR A 394 10.04 -15.07 2.46
N MET A 395 10.38 -16.24 2.99
CA MET A 395 9.43 -17.19 3.60
C MET A 395 8.69 -16.61 4.82
N LEU A 396 9.26 -15.59 5.47
CA LEU A 396 8.66 -14.86 6.58
C LEU A 396 7.94 -13.59 6.10
N ASN A 397 7.07 -13.76 5.09
CA ASN A 397 6.22 -12.71 4.51
C ASN A 397 7.01 -11.57 3.84
N GLY A 398 8.13 -11.89 3.19
CA GLY A 398 8.90 -10.89 2.45
C GLY A 398 8.16 -10.42 1.21
N GLU A 399 8.12 -9.10 1.01
CA GLU A 399 7.64 -8.45 -0.22
C GLU A 399 8.84 -8.29 -1.16
N LEU A 400 8.84 -9.02 -2.28
CA LEU A 400 9.95 -8.98 -3.24
C LEU A 400 9.89 -7.70 -4.06
N GLN A 401 11.01 -7.00 -4.17
CA GLN A 401 11.14 -5.80 -4.99
C GLN A 401 12.35 -5.92 -5.91
N MET A 402 12.15 -5.58 -7.19
CA MET A 402 13.22 -5.45 -8.17
C MET A 402 13.38 -3.98 -8.54
N TRP A 403 14.58 -3.46 -8.41
CA TRP A 403 14.90 -2.07 -8.67
C TRP A 403 15.92 -1.97 -9.81
N ASN A 404 15.76 -0.99 -10.68
CA ASN A 404 16.81 -0.62 -11.63
C ASN A 404 18.00 -0.07 -10.84
N ALA A 405 19.16 -0.71 -10.96
CA ALA A 405 20.33 -0.37 -10.16
C ALA A 405 20.99 0.95 -10.53
N ASP A 406 20.76 1.43 -11.75
CA ASP A 406 21.33 2.69 -12.24
C ASP A 406 20.45 3.89 -11.89
N THR A 407 19.13 3.74 -12.03
CA THR A 407 18.19 4.86 -11.83
C THR A 407 17.53 4.87 -10.45
N GLY A 408 17.53 3.75 -9.74
CA GLY A 408 16.77 3.56 -8.51
C GLY A 408 15.26 3.49 -8.73
N ALA A 409 14.78 3.31 -9.97
CA ALA A 409 13.36 3.12 -10.26
C ALA A 409 12.91 1.70 -9.87
N LEU A 410 11.71 1.58 -9.29
CA LEU A 410 11.10 0.28 -9.00
C LEU A 410 10.61 -0.36 -10.30
N LEU A 411 11.13 -1.54 -10.63
CA LEU A 411 10.76 -2.30 -11.84
C LEU A 411 9.59 -3.25 -11.59
N SER A 412 9.60 -3.93 -10.44
CA SER A 412 8.61 -4.92 -10.06
C SER A 412 8.47 -4.99 -8.54
N ARG A 413 7.26 -5.33 -8.08
CA ARG A 413 6.95 -5.66 -6.69
C ARG A 413 6.02 -6.85 -6.64
N LEU A 414 6.35 -7.88 -5.84
CA LEU A 414 5.41 -8.93 -5.45
C LEU A 414 4.92 -8.69 -4.05
N ASP A 415 3.65 -9.01 -3.79
CA ASP A 415 3.12 -8.99 -2.43
C ASP A 415 3.87 -9.94 -1.50
N ALA A 416 3.62 -9.79 -0.20
CA ALA A 416 4.20 -10.64 0.82
C ALA A 416 3.97 -12.12 0.51
N TYR A 417 5.06 -12.90 0.49
CA TYR A 417 4.97 -14.34 0.25
C TYR A 417 4.32 -15.04 1.44
N LEU A 418 3.12 -15.59 1.24
CA LEU A 418 2.37 -16.34 2.24
C LEU A 418 2.50 -17.85 1.98
N PRO A 419 3.39 -18.57 2.68
CA PRO A 419 3.50 -20.01 2.52
C PRO A 419 2.18 -20.70 2.90
N LEU A 420 1.61 -21.48 1.97
CA LEU A 420 0.39 -22.24 2.21
C LEU A 420 0.72 -23.67 2.66
N ASN A 421 0.01 -24.16 3.68
CA ASN A 421 0.16 -25.52 4.23
C ASN A 421 1.56 -25.89 4.72
N MET A 422 2.37 -24.90 5.12
CA MET A 422 3.68 -25.13 5.72
C MET A 422 3.96 -24.08 6.80
N MET A 423 4.80 -24.45 7.76
CA MET A 423 5.33 -23.54 8.78
C MET A 423 6.83 -23.45 8.57
N VAL A 424 7.38 -22.23 8.62
CA VAL A 424 8.83 -22.02 8.54
C VAL A 424 9.46 -22.49 9.84
N ASP A 425 10.34 -23.48 9.76
CA ASP A 425 11.22 -23.86 10.87
C ASP A 425 12.37 -22.84 10.94
N LEU A 426 12.18 -21.83 11.79
CA LEU A 426 13.11 -20.73 11.90
C LEU A 426 14.45 -21.16 12.51
N ASP A 427 14.44 -22.11 13.45
CA ASP A 427 15.66 -22.64 14.05
C ASP A 427 16.50 -23.36 13.00
N ALA A 428 15.86 -24.16 12.13
CA ALA A 428 16.53 -24.79 11.01
C ALA A 428 17.08 -23.77 10.00
N CYS A 429 16.31 -22.72 9.65
CA CYS A 429 16.80 -21.64 8.79
C CYS A 429 18.03 -20.94 9.39
N ASN A 430 17.98 -20.62 10.69
CA ASN A 430 19.10 -19.96 11.37
C ASN A 430 20.31 -20.87 11.51
N ALA A 431 20.13 -22.17 11.75
CA ALA A 431 21.21 -23.14 11.75
C ALA A 431 21.89 -23.24 10.38
N ASN A 432 21.13 -23.18 9.27
CA ASN A 432 21.69 -23.16 7.92
C ASN A 432 22.51 -21.89 7.65
N ILE A 433 22.06 -20.74 8.14
CA ILE A 433 22.81 -19.47 8.03
C ILE A 433 24.09 -19.55 8.86
N ALA A 434 24.03 -20.06 10.10
CA ALA A 434 25.20 -20.21 10.96
C ALA A 434 26.22 -21.18 10.38
N ALA A 435 25.78 -22.32 9.83
CA ALA A 435 26.66 -23.28 9.15
C ALA A 435 27.35 -22.67 7.91
N ALA A 436 26.66 -21.77 7.20
CA ALA A 436 27.27 -21.03 6.09
C ALA A 436 28.30 -20.00 6.59
N GLU A 437 28.06 -19.34 7.73
CA GLU A 437 29.03 -18.44 8.38
C GLU A 437 30.30 -19.20 8.81
N GLU A 438 30.16 -20.34 9.48
CA GLU A 438 31.30 -21.18 9.90
C GLU A 438 32.17 -21.60 8.70
N GLU A 439 31.55 -21.86 7.55
CA GLU A 439 32.24 -22.18 6.31
C GLU A 439 33.01 -20.98 5.74
N VAL A 440 32.47 -19.76 5.85
CA VAL A 440 33.17 -18.51 5.50
C VAL A 440 34.42 -18.37 6.36
N GLU A 441 34.27 -18.48 7.68
CA GLU A 441 35.38 -18.38 8.63
C GLU A 441 36.47 -19.43 8.36
N ARG A 442 36.06 -20.67 8.08
CA ARG A 442 36.98 -21.77 7.74
C ARG A 442 37.81 -21.45 6.49
N ARG A 443 37.17 -20.96 5.43
CA ARG A 443 37.87 -20.61 4.17
C ARG A 443 38.78 -19.39 4.34
N LEU A 444 38.37 -18.40 5.12
CA LEU A 444 39.21 -17.26 5.47
C LEU A 444 40.46 -17.70 6.25
N ALA A 445 40.31 -18.59 7.23
CA ALA A 445 41.44 -19.12 7.99
C ALA A 445 42.41 -19.93 7.10
N GLN A 446 41.90 -20.69 6.13
CA GLN A 446 42.73 -21.41 5.16
C GLN A 446 43.51 -20.47 4.25
N LEU A 447 42.90 -19.37 3.79
CA LEU A 447 43.59 -18.35 2.99
C LEU A 447 44.68 -17.62 3.77
N GLN A 448 44.51 -17.41 5.07
CA GLN A 448 45.53 -16.77 5.92
C GLN A 448 46.73 -17.68 6.23
N GLN A 449 46.59 -19.00 6.02
CA GLN A 449 47.65 -19.99 6.21
C GLN A 449 48.48 -20.24 4.93
N LEU A 450 48.01 -19.76 3.77
CA LEU A 450 48.69 -19.79 2.48
C LEU A 450 49.46 -18.48 2.26
#